data_AF-K9TZV7-F1
#
_entry.id   AF-K9TZV7-F1
#
_cell.length_a   1.000
_cell.length_b   1.000
_cell.length_c   1.000
_cell.angle_alpha   90.00
_cell.angle_beta   90.00
_cell.angle_gamma   90.00
#
_symmetry.space_group_name_H-M   'P 1'
#
loop_
_entity.id
_entity.type
_entity.pdbx_description
1 polymer ?
#
loop_
_entity_poly.entity_id
_entity_poly.type
_entity_poly.pdbx_seq_one_letter_code
_entity_poly.pdbx_strand_id
1 'polypeptide(L)'
;MIPLPSPIHYEAVLQLLEQQTLPIVRQDPLLAEQVQQLIISLRKAAAQQKQLEASCQQAHVDYEFRWSINQSESDLVTTEHSTVS
;
A
#
# COMPACT_ATOMS: atom_id res chain seq x y z
N MET A 1 2.35 16.28 8.88
CA MET A 1 2.22 14.81 8.83
C MET A 1 2.85 14.28 7.55
N ILE A 2 3.62 13.20 7.63
CA ILE A 2 4.21 12.55 6.45
C ILE A 2 3.10 11.76 5.74
N PRO A 3 2.86 11.99 4.44
CA PRO A 3 1.90 11.16 3.69
C PRO A 3 2.54 9.81 3.37
N LEU A 4 1.93 8.74 3.87
CA LEU A 4 2.30 7.36 3.54
C LEU A 4 1.23 6.74 2.63
N PRO A 5 1.60 5.88 1.67
CA PRO A 5 0.63 5.14 0.88
C PRO A 5 -0.27 4.28 1.77
N SER A 6 -1.57 4.28 1.53
CA SER A 6 -2.46 3.35 2.23
C SER A 6 -2.10 1.89 1.88
N PRO A 7 -2.08 0.96 2.86
CA PRO A 7 -1.77 -0.46 2.62
C PRO A 7 -2.63 -1.12 1.54
N ILE A 8 -3.86 -0.65 1.37
CA ILE A 8 -4.81 -1.13 0.35
C ILE A 8 -4.24 -1.05 -1.08
N HIS A 9 -3.31 -0.13 -1.34
CA HIS A 9 -2.65 -0.03 -2.64
C HIS A 9 -1.85 -1.27 -3.00
N TYR A 10 -1.04 -1.77 -2.06
CA TYR A 10 -0.23 -2.95 -2.30
C TYR A 10 -1.12 -4.19 -2.43
N GLU A 11 -2.15 -4.30 -1.60
CA GLU A 11 -3.08 -5.43 -1.64
C GLU A 11 -3.86 -5.50 -2.95
N ALA A 12 -4.41 -4.39 -3.43
CA ALA A 12 -5.15 -4.36 -4.68
C ALA A 12 -4.26 -4.75 -5.88
N VAL A 13 -3.04 -4.23 -5.95
CA VAL A 13 -2.09 -4.58 -7.02
C VAL A 13 -1.65 -6.03 -6.90
N LEU A 14 -1.38 -6.53 -5.69
CA LEU A 14 -1.02 -7.94 -5.47
C LEU A 14 -2.14 -8.88 -5.91
N GLN A 15 -3.40 -8.61 -5.53
CA GLN A 15 -4.54 -9.43 -5.92
C GLN A 15 -4.73 -9.43 -7.44
N LEU A 16 -4.59 -8.28 -8.10
CA LEU A 16 -4.63 -8.20 -9.57
C LEU A 16 -3.56 -9.09 -10.21
N LEU A 17 -2.31 -8.98 -9.75
CA LEU A 17 -1.20 -9.75 -10.30
C LEU A 17 -1.37 -11.25 -10.05
N GLU A 18 -1.76 -11.65 -8.85
CA GLU A 18 -1.89 -13.05 -8.44
C GLU A 18 -3.09 -13.74 -9.07
N GLN A 19 -4.25 -13.07 -9.09
CA GLN A 19 -5.52 -13.68 -9.46
C GLN A 19 -5.90 -13.47 -10.92
N GLN A 20 -5.43 -12.38 -11.55
CA GLN A 20 -5.84 -12.02 -12.91
C GLN A 20 -4.67 -12.10 -13.88
N THR A 21 -3.49 -11.58 -13.53
CA THR A 21 -2.36 -11.53 -14.47
C THR A 21 -1.61 -12.86 -14.56
N LEU A 22 -1.17 -13.41 -13.43
CA LEU A 22 -0.33 -14.61 -13.39
C LEU A 22 -0.98 -15.83 -14.08
N PRO A 23 -2.31 -16.08 -13.94
CA PRO A 23 -2.96 -17.18 -14.65
C PRO A 23 -2.94 -17.00 -16.18
N ILE A 24 -3.04 -15.77 -16.68
CA ILE A 24 -3.05 -15.46 -18.12
C ILE A 24 -1.66 -15.67 -18.73
N VAL A 25 -0.61 -15.19 -18.07
CA VAL A 25 0.76 -15.27 -18.60
C VAL A 25 1.43 -16.62 -18.36
N ARG A 26 0.76 -17.57 -17.70
CA ARG A 26 1.34 -18.85 -17.27
C ARG A 26 1.92 -19.70 -18.40
N GLN A 27 1.44 -19.53 -19.63
CA GLN A 27 1.92 -20.24 -20.81
C GLN A 27 3.22 -19.66 -21.38
N ASP A 28 3.60 -18.45 -20.97
CA ASP A 28 4.86 -17.81 -21.30
C ASP A 28 5.75 -17.77 -20.05
N PRO A 29 6.77 -18.65 -19.94
CA PRO A 29 7.63 -18.74 -18.77
C PRO A 29 8.34 -17.43 -18.43
N LEU A 30 8.71 -16.64 -19.45
CA LEU A 30 9.42 -15.38 -19.25
C LEU A 30 8.49 -14.33 -18.64
N LEU A 31 7.27 -14.20 -19.16
CA LEU A 31 6.28 -13.29 -18.59
C LEU A 31 5.83 -13.73 -17.20
N ALA A 32 5.66 -15.03 -16.98
CA ALA A 32 5.30 -15.57 -15.66
C ALA A 32 6.39 -15.27 -14.60
N GLU A 33 7.67 -15.36 -14.97
CA GLU A 33 8.78 -14.97 -14.10
C GLU A 33 8.74 -13.46 -13.79
N GLN A 34 8.54 -12.62 -14.80
CA GLN A 34 8.45 -11.16 -14.60
C GLN A 34 7.32 -10.78 -13.65
N VAL A 35 6.13 -11.39 -13.79
CA VAL A 35 5.00 -11.16 -12.89
C VAL A 35 5.32 -11.62 -11.47
N GLN A 36 5.98 -12.77 -11.30
CA GLN A 36 6.40 -13.23 -9.97
C GLN A 36 7.42 -12.30 -9.31
N GLN A 37 8.40 -11.79 -10.07
CA GLN A 37 9.36 -10.81 -9.55
C GLN A 37 8.67 -9.51 -9.14
N LEU A 38 7.65 -9.07 -9.89
CA LEU A 38 6.85 -7.90 -9.54
C LEU A 38 6.07 -8.12 -8.22
N ILE A 39 5.41 -9.28 -8.06
CA ILE A 39 4.74 -9.66 -6.81
C ILE A 39 5.72 -9.65 -5.62
N ILE A 40 6.89 -10.25 -5.78
CA ILE A 40 7.94 -10.28 -4.74
C ILE A 40 8.36 -8.86 -4.36
N SER A 41 8.55 -8.00 -5.36
CA SER A 41 8.98 -6.61 -5.15
C SER A 41 7.92 -5.81 -4.40
N LEU A 42 6.64 -5.98 -4.73
CA LEU A 42 5.53 -5.32 -4.03
C LEU A 42 5.41 -5.77 -2.57
N ARG A 43 5.55 -7.07 -2.29
CA ARG A 43 5.55 -7.58 -0.90
C ARG A 43 6.73 -7.01 -0.09
N LYS A 44 7.91 -6.88 -0.70
CA LYS A 44 9.06 -6.24 -0.08
C LYS A 44 8.80 -4.76 0.20
N ALA A 45 8.24 -4.02 -0.76
CA ALA A 45 7.88 -2.62 -0.57
C ALA A 45 6.86 -2.43 0.57
N ALA A 46 5.84 -3.28 0.65
CA ALA A 46 4.86 -3.25 1.75
C ALA A 46 5.51 -3.51 3.12
N ALA A 47 6.42 -4.48 3.20
CA ALA A 47 7.18 -4.75 4.43
C ALA A 47 8.08 -3.57 4.82
N GLN A 48 8.75 -2.94 3.85
CA GLN A 48 9.57 -1.75 4.07
C GLN A 48 8.74 -0.56 4.52
N GLN A 49 7.53 -0.37 3.99
CA GLN A 49 6.64 0.67 4.46
C GLN A 49 6.24 0.47 5.92
N LYS A 50 5.93 -0.77 6.33
CA LYS A 50 5.65 -1.07 7.74
C LYS A 50 6.83 -0.75 8.66
N GLN A 51 8.07 -0.95 8.18
CA GLN A 51 9.26 -0.54 8.92
C GLN A 51 9.41 0.98 9.01
N LEU A 52 9.03 1.71 7.95
CA LEU A 52 8.98 3.17 7.95
C LEU A 52 7.92 3.68 8.94
N GLU A 53 6.72 3.12 8.95
CA GLU A 53 5.65 3.43 9.91
C GLU A 53 6.12 3.25 11.36
N ALA A 54 6.80 2.13 11.66
CA ALA A 54 7.38 1.87 12.98
C ALA A 54 8.48 2.89 13.33
N SER A 55 9.29 3.29 12.35
CA SER A 55 10.34 4.30 12.54
C SER A 55 9.74 5.67 12.83
N CYS A 56 8.66 6.06 12.14
CA CYS A 56 7.91 7.28 12.41
C CYS A 56 7.33 7.28 13.83
N GLN A 57 6.74 6.16 14.26
CA GLN A 57 6.22 6.00 15.64
C GLN A 57 7.33 6.17 16.68
N GLN A 58 8.48 5.50 16.49
CA GLN A 58 9.64 5.62 17.39
C GLN A 58 10.20 7.04 17.45
N ALA A 59 10.21 7.75 16.32
CA ALA A 59 10.67 9.13 16.21
C ALA A 59 9.61 10.16 16.65
N HIS A 60 8.40 9.74 17.06
CA HIS A 60 7.27 10.62 17.36
C HIS A 60 6.93 11.58 16.21
N VAL A 61 7.03 11.09 14.97
CA VAL A 61 6.67 11.82 13.76
C VAL A 61 5.31 11.37 13.28
N ASP A 62 4.37 12.31 13.20
CA ASP A 62 3.02 12.03 12.71
C ASP A 62 3.02 11.70 11.21
N TYR A 63 2.24 10.69 10.85
CA TYR A 63 1.98 10.30 9.47
C TYR A 63 0.50 10.03 9.25
N GLU A 64 0.08 10.11 7.99
CA GLU A 64 -1.28 9.82 7.55
C GLU A 64 -1.26 8.90 6.33
N PHE A 65 -2.31 8.09 6.18
CA PHE A 65 -2.44 7.22 5.02
C PHE A 65 -3.20 7.92 3.89
N ARG A 66 -2.62 7.91 2.69
CA ARG A 66 -3.24 8.44 1.47
C ARG A 66 -3.52 7.33 0.45
N TRP A 67 -4.73 7.33 -0.10
CA TRP A 67 -5.15 6.44 -1.18
C TRP A 67 -5.04 7.10 -2.57
N SER A 68 -4.77 8.41 -2.63
CA SER A 68 -4.60 9.15 -3.88
C SER A 68 -3.72 10.36 -3.65
N ILE A 69 -2.97 10.74 -4.68
CA ILE A 69 -2.15 11.97 -4.68
C ILE A 69 -3.06 13.21 -4.70
N ASN A 70 -4.28 13.08 -5.26
CA ASN A 70 -5.26 14.17 -5.38
C ASN A 70 -6.25 14.23 -4.22
N GLN A 71 -5.90 13.71 -3.05
CA GLN A 71 -6.75 13.90 -1.86
C GLN A 71 -6.87 15.40 -1.59
N SER A 72 -8.09 15.90 -1.76
CA SER A 72 -8.45 17.27 -1.43
C SER A 72 -8.45 17.38 0.09
N GLU A 73 -7.93 18.47 0.66
CA GLU A 73 -7.84 18.71 2.12
C GLU A 73 -9.19 18.51 2.85
N SER A 74 -10.31 18.50 2.13
CA SER A 74 -11.66 18.26 2.63
C SER A 74 -11.94 16.83 3.15
N ASP A 75 -11.14 15.82 2.79
CA ASP A 75 -11.30 14.45 3.31
C ASP A 75 -10.65 14.23 4.70
N LEU A 76 -9.94 15.23 5.24
CA LEU A 76 -9.26 15.16 6.55
C LEU A 76 -10.20 15.37 7.75
N VAL A 77 -11.49 15.66 7.51
CA VAL A 77 -12.48 16.00 8.54
C VAL A 77 -13.39 14.80 8.86
N THR A 78 -12.85 13.64 9.25
CA THR A 78 -13.70 12.56 9.83
C THR A 78 -13.02 11.69 10.89
N THR A 79 -11.93 12.13 11.52
CA THR A 79 -11.33 11.37 12.65
C THR A 79 -11.15 12.19 13.92
N GLU A 80 -12.00 13.20 14.15
CA GLU A 80 -12.11 13.87 15.44
C GLU A 80 -13.58 14.11 15.79
N HIS A 81 -14.36 13.07 16.10
CA HIS A 81 -15.57 13.18 16.94
C HIS A 81 -16.06 11.77 17.32
N SER A 82 -15.35 11.13 18.26
CA SER A 82 -15.91 10.07 19.10
C SER A 82 -15.23 10.11 20.46
N THR A 83 -15.58 11.14 21.22
CA THR A 83 -15.61 11.07 22.69
C THR A 83 -16.83 11.88 23.14
N VAL A 84 -17.52 11.34 24.14
CA VAL A 84 -18.70 11.86 24.86
C VAL A 84 -20.05 11.41 24.31
N SER A 85 -20.53 10.29 24.84
CA SER A 85 -21.79 10.24 25.62
C SER A 85 -21.67 9.15 26.68
#